data_AF-X1J254-F1
#
_entry.id   AF-X1J254-F1
#
_cell.length_a   1.000
_cell.length_b   1.000
_cell.length_c   1.000
_cell.angle_alpha   90.00
_cell.angle_beta   90.00
_cell.angle_gamma   90.00
#
_symmetry.space_group_name_H-M   'P 1'
#
loop_
_entity.id
_entity.type
_entity.pdbx_description
1 polymer ?
#
loop_
_entity_poly.entity_id
_entity_poly.type
_entity_poly.pdbx_seq_one_letter_code
_entity_poly.pdbx_strand_id
1 'polypeptide(L)'
;IIFLSTALESILASISDSKKGETIAYRMLLLNTFIEESFTHPSRVLYVYELRSKVIHGSDLYASSKKDYSTMKHVAIETVENASLAIQKMGIRRKNEFHRQLESDKKTVDEIIKWLREQGDPRSIQLADYMADHINP
;
A
#
# COMPACT_ATOMS: atom_id res chain seq x y z
N ILE A 1 7.51 -13.57 2.86
CA ILE A 1 7.16 -12.12 2.93
C ILE A 1 8.04 -11.29 2.01
N ILE A 2 9.35 -11.53 1.92
CA ILE A 2 10.26 -10.80 1.02
C ILE A 2 9.74 -10.76 -0.43
N PHE A 3 9.54 -11.93 -1.07
CA PHE A 3 9.05 -11.98 -2.45
C PHE A 3 7.68 -11.33 -2.65
N LEU A 4 6.77 -11.49 -1.68
CA LEU A 4 5.45 -10.85 -1.71
C LEU A 4 5.56 -9.32 -1.63
N SER A 5 6.50 -8.82 -0.81
CA SER A 5 6.79 -7.39 -0.72
C SER A 5 7.40 -6.87 -2.01
N THR A 6 8.29 -7.64 -2.64
CA THR A 6 8.86 -7.30 -3.96
C THR A 6 7.78 -7.25 -5.05
N ALA A 7 6.80 -8.16 -5.02
CA ALA A 7 5.67 -8.11 -5.94
C ALA A 7 4.81 -6.85 -5.74
N LEU A 8 4.56 -6.45 -4.49
CA LEU A 8 3.85 -5.19 -4.20
C LEU A 8 4.68 -3.97 -4.62
N GLU A 9 5.99 -3.97 -4.37
CA GLU A 9 6.89 -2.90 -4.82
C GLU A 9 6.90 -2.74 -6.34
N SER A 10 6.84 -3.84 -7.11
CA SER A 10 6.90 -3.76 -8.57
C SER A 10 5.66 -3.06 -9.15
N ILE A 11 4.50 -3.23 -8.51
CA ILE A 11 3.20 -2.69 -8.92
C ILE A 11 2.98 -1.28 -8.35
N LEU A 12 3.12 -1.12 -7.04
CA LEU A 12 2.67 0.06 -6.30
C LEU A 12 3.79 1.04 -5.96
N ALA A 13 5.05 0.60 -5.97
CA ALA A 13 6.18 1.48 -5.63
C ALA A 13 6.92 2.01 -6.88
N SER A 14 7.56 3.14 -6.69
CA SER A 14 8.48 3.82 -7.60
C SER A 14 9.86 3.94 -6.96
N ILE A 15 10.88 4.26 -7.76
CA ILE A 15 12.25 4.47 -7.25
C ILE A 15 12.33 5.76 -6.41
N SER A 16 11.47 6.74 -6.70
CA SER A 16 11.42 8.03 -5.99
C SER A 16 10.68 7.98 -4.65
N ASP A 17 10.05 6.86 -4.31
CA ASP A 17 9.31 6.74 -3.04
C ASP A 17 10.31 6.67 -1.87
N SER A 18 10.29 7.71 -1.02
CA SER A 18 11.17 7.81 0.15
C SER A 18 10.83 6.78 1.22
N LYS A 19 9.54 6.49 1.40
CA LYS A 19 9.04 5.49 2.36
C LYS A 19 8.15 4.45 1.67
N LYS A 20 8.79 3.39 1.17
CA LYS A 20 8.12 2.34 0.38
C LYS A 20 6.98 1.63 1.12
N GLY A 21 7.10 1.41 2.43
CA GLY A 21 6.08 0.69 3.19
C GLY A 21 4.76 1.47 3.22
N GLU A 22 4.86 2.75 3.54
CA GLU A 22 3.75 3.69 3.56
C GLU A 22 3.15 3.85 2.16
N THR A 23 4.01 4.03 1.15
CA THR A 23 3.55 4.16 -0.23
C THR A 23 2.80 2.93 -0.73
N ILE A 24 3.27 1.72 -0.44
CA ILE A 24 2.57 0.49 -0.79
C ILE A 24 1.23 0.41 -0.05
N ALA A 25 1.22 0.68 1.25
CA ALA A 25 0.02 0.56 2.06
C ALA A 25 -1.10 1.52 1.62
N TYR A 26 -0.79 2.80 1.38
CA TYR A 26 -1.82 3.74 0.94
C TYR A 26 -2.21 3.57 -0.53
N ARG A 27 -1.26 3.26 -1.44
CA ARG A 27 -1.62 3.02 -2.85
C ARG A 27 -2.45 1.75 -3.02
N MET A 28 -2.24 0.74 -2.17
CA MET A 28 -3.13 -0.42 -2.09
C MET A 28 -4.52 0.00 -1.64
N LEU A 29 -4.65 0.87 -0.63
CA LEU A 29 -5.95 1.40 -0.22
C LEU A 29 -6.63 2.18 -1.36
N LEU A 30 -5.94 3.15 -1.98
CA LEU A 30 -6.46 3.94 -3.10
C LEU A 30 -6.90 3.06 -4.27
N LEU A 31 -6.11 2.03 -4.60
CA LEU A 31 -6.42 1.07 -5.64
C LEU A 31 -7.75 0.35 -5.35
N ASN A 32 -7.90 -0.21 -4.15
CA ASN A 32 -9.11 -0.94 -3.77
C ASN A 32 -10.33 0.00 -3.71
N THR A 33 -10.17 1.22 -3.22
CA THR A 33 -11.22 2.24 -3.25
C THR A 33 -11.63 2.57 -4.69
N PHE A 34 -10.68 2.72 -5.62
CA PHE A 34 -10.97 3.06 -7.02
C PHE A 34 -11.79 1.98 -7.76
N ILE A 35 -11.61 0.72 -7.40
CA ILE A 35 -12.37 -0.40 -7.98
C ILE A 35 -13.54 -0.86 -7.10
N GLU A 36 -13.83 -0.15 -6.01
CA GLU A 36 -14.93 -0.44 -5.07
C GLU A 36 -14.84 -1.82 -4.39
N GLU A 37 -13.62 -2.32 -4.18
CA GLU A 37 -13.37 -3.61 -3.53
C GLU A 37 -13.04 -3.47 -2.05
N SER A 38 -13.27 -4.56 -1.31
CA SER A 38 -12.80 -4.67 0.07
C SER A 38 -11.28 -4.67 0.14
N PHE A 39 -10.71 -4.28 1.28
CA PHE A 39 -9.26 -4.21 1.45
C PHE A 39 -8.82 -4.71 2.81
N THR A 40 -7.62 -5.28 2.85
CA THR A 40 -6.89 -5.46 4.11
C THR A 40 -6.53 -4.09 4.66
N HIS A 41 -6.77 -3.87 5.96
CA HIS A 41 -6.45 -2.61 6.61
C HIS A 41 -4.98 -2.16 6.34
N PRO A 42 -4.73 -0.93 5.86
CA PRO A 42 -3.41 -0.53 5.39
C PRO A 42 -2.34 -0.52 6.50
N SER A 43 -2.72 -0.20 7.74
CA SER A 43 -1.83 -0.30 8.92
C SER A 43 -1.31 -1.71 9.17
N ARG A 44 -2.12 -2.74 8.82
CA ARG A 44 -1.69 -4.13 8.89
C ARG A 44 -0.69 -4.46 7.79
N VAL A 45 -0.89 -3.92 6.58
CA VAL A 45 0.05 -4.07 5.47
C VAL A 45 1.39 -3.39 5.80
N LEU A 46 1.35 -2.15 6.29
CA LEU A 46 2.54 -1.43 6.73
C LEU A 46 3.30 -2.21 7.82
N TYR A 47 2.61 -2.71 8.84
CA TYR A 47 3.22 -3.54 9.88
C TYR A 47 3.96 -4.75 9.29
N VAL A 48 3.32 -5.53 8.42
CA VAL A 48 3.96 -6.74 7.88
C VAL A 48 5.10 -6.36 6.92
N TYR A 49 4.98 -5.25 6.19
CA TYR A 49 6.06 -4.75 5.36
C TYR A 49 7.28 -4.33 6.20
N GLU A 50 7.10 -3.69 7.36
CA GLU A 50 8.19 -3.35 8.27
C GLU A 50 8.90 -4.60 8.83
N LEU A 51 8.16 -5.69 9.07
CA LEU A 51 8.77 -6.97 9.48
C LEU A 51 9.75 -7.51 8.44
N ARG A 52 9.53 -7.26 7.14
CA ARG A 52 10.45 -7.65 6.08
C ARG A 52 11.85 -7.08 6.31
N SER A 53 11.96 -5.83 6.76
CA SER A 53 13.26 -5.20 7.03
C SER A 53 14.02 -5.96 8.12
N LYS A 54 13.33 -6.36 9.20
CA LYS A 54 13.92 -7.17 10.28
C LYS A 54 14.42 -8.53 9.77
N VAL A 55 13.63 -9.21 8.92
CA VAL A 55 14.02 -10.49 8.32
C VAL A 55 15.25 -10.34 7.42
N ILE A 56 15.33 -9.28 6.60
CA ILE A 56 16.45 -9.06 5.66
C ILE A 56 17.74 -8.72 6.40
N HIS A 57 17.68 -7.95 7.48
CA HIS A 57 18.85 -7.60 8.28
C HIS A 57 19.30 -8.74 9.22
N GLY A 58 18.70 -9.93 9.09
CA GLY A 58 19.11 -11.14 9.81
C GLY A 58 18.87 -11.09 11.31
N SER A 59 18.11 -10.11 11.81
CA SER A 59 17.92 -9.90 13.24
C SER A 59 16.94 -10.89 13.87
N ASP A 60 16.03 -11.49 13.08
CA ASP A 60 15.14 -12.56 13.55
C ASP A 60 14.52 -13.35 12.38
N LEU A 61 15.01 -14.58 12.14
CA LEU A 61 14.41 -15.53 11.19
C LEU A 61 12.95 -15.93 11.55
N TYR A 62 12.50 -15.59 12.76
CA TYR A 62 11.14 -15.82 13.26
C TYR A 62 10.32 -14.53 13.47
N ALA A 63 10.78 -13.37 12.95
CA ALA A 63 10.09 -12.09 13.11
C ALA A 63 8.67 -12.07 12.52
N SER A 64 8.34 -13.00 11.63
CA SER A 64 7.03 -13.09 10.99
C SER A 64 6.33 -14.42 11.24
N SER A 65 5.06 -14.35 11.59
CA SER A 65 4.18 -15.50 11.75
C SER A 65 3.61 -16.01 10.41
N LYS A 66 3.05 -17.23 10.42
CA LYS A 66 2.25 -17.75 9.29
C LYS A 66 1.07 -16.84 8.95
N LYS A 67 0.49 -16.15 9.95
CA LYS A 67 -0.59 -15.18 9.75
C LYS A 67 -0.11 -13.97 8.96
N ASP A 68 1.07 -13.43 9.29
CA ASP A 68 1.68 -12.31 8.55
C ASP A 68 1.94 -12.70 7.08
N TYR A 69 2.47 -13.91 6.84
CA TYR A 69 2.62 -14.44 5.49
C TYR A 69 1.29 -14.56 4.75
N SER A 70 0.26 -15.12 5.40
CA SER A 70 -1.06 -15.29 4.79
C SER A 70 -1.69 -13.94 4.42
N THR A 71 -1.58 -12.94 5.31
CA THR A 71 -2.04 -11.58 5.04
C THR A 71 -1.35 -11.00 3.81
N MET A 72 -0.02 -11.03 3.75
CA MET A 72 0.70 -10.47 2.60
C MET A 72 0.45 -11.24 1.31
N LYS A 73 0.23 -12.56 1.39
CA LYS A 73 -0.08 -13.36 0.22
C LYS A 73 -1.42 -12.94 -0.38
N HIS A 74 -2.43 -12.78 0.46
CA HIS A 74 -3.75 -12.32 0.05
C HIS A 74 -3.67 -10.92 -0.57
N VAL A 75 -3.05 -9.97 0.14
CA VAL A 75 -2.86 -8.59 -0.35
C VAL A 75 -2.12 -8.54 -1.69
N ALA A 76 -1.08 -9.36 -1.87
CA ALA A 76 -0.33 -9.39 -3.13
C ALA A 76 -1.16 -9.93 -4.30
N ILE A 77 -1.97 -10.96 -4.07
CA ILE A 77 -2.86 -11.52 -5.11
C ILE A 77 -3.91 -10.49 -5.49
N GLU A 78 -4.63 -9.94 -4.51
CA GLU A 78 -5.66 -8.92 -4.75
C GLU A 78 -5.07 -7.69 -5.45
N THR A 79 -3.90 -7.21 -5.00
CA THR A 79 -3.25 -6.05 -5.64
C THR A 79 -2.95 -6.31 -7.13
N VAL A 80 -2.54 -7.52 -7.51
CA VAL A 80 -2.29 -7.86 -8.92
C VAL A 80 -3.59 -7.85 -9.73
N GLU A 81 -4.63 -8.48 -9.20
CA GLU A 81 -5.95 -8.57 -9.86
C GLU A 81 -6.55 -7.17 -10.02
N ASN A 82 -6.56 -6.41 -8.93
CA ASN A 82 -7.16 -5.09 -8.83
C ASN A 82 -6.39 -4.05 -9.66
N ALA A 83 -5.05 -4.12 -9.66
CA ALA A 83 -4.23 -3.27 -10.53
C ALA A 83 -4.49 -3.58 -12.00
N SER A 84 -4.66 -4.86 -12.36
CA SER A 84 -4.96 -5.24 -13.75
C SER A 84 -6.30 -4.68 -14.21
N LEU A 85 -7.33 -4.78 -13.37
CA LEU A 85 -8.66 -4.19 -13.63
C LEU A 85 -8.58 -2.66 -13.73
N ALA A 86 -7.89 -2.01 -12.79
CA ALA A 86 -7.74 -0.55 -12.77
C ALA A 86 -6.98 -0.04 -14.00
N ILE A 87 -5.88 -0.69 -14.38
CA ILE A 87 -5.09 -0.36 -15.57
C ILE A 87 -5.95 -0.46 -16.84
N GLN A 88 -6.78 -1.51 -16.95
CA GLN A 88 -7.71 -1.66 -18.08
C GLN A 88 -8.77 -0.55 -18.07
N LYS A 89 -9.40 -0.27 -16.92
CA LYS A 89 -10.43 0.77 -16.75
C LYS A 89 -9.90 2.17 -17.05
N MET A 90 -8.65 2.45 -16.67
CA MET A 90 -7.99 3.74 -16.91
C MET A 90 -7.36 3.86 -18.30
N GLY A 91 -7.14 2.75 -19.00
CA GLY A 91 -6.45 2.74 -20.31
C GLY A 91 -4.96 3.10 -20.24
N ILE A 92 -4.33 2.97 -19.07
CA ILE A 92 -2.95 3.42 -18.81
C ILE A 92 -1.95 2.33 -19.22
N ARG A 93 -0.79 2.73 -19.76
CA ARG A 93 0.29 1.80 -20.12
C ARG A 93 1.58 2.01 -19.34
N ARG A 94 1.69 3.10 -18.59
CA ARG A 94 2.91 3.49 -17.87
C ARG A 94 2.65 3.46 -16.37
N LYS A 95 3.54 2.79 -15.62
CA LYS A 95 3.41 2.67 -14.16
C LYS A 95 3.31 4.02 -13.44
N ASN A 96 4.14 5.00 -13.81
CA ASN A 96 4.12 6.32 -13.18
C ASN A 96 2.82 7.09 -13.45
N GLU A 97 2.18 6.84 -14.59
CA GLU A 97 0.86 7.42 -14.90
C GLU A 97 -0.23 6.75 -14.07
N PHE A 98 -0.14 5.44 -13.87
CA PHE A 98 -1.05 4.68 -13.01
C PHE A 98 -0.98 5.19 -11.56
N HIS A 99 0.21 5.39 -11.01
CA HIS A 99 0.38 5.94 -9.66
C HIS A 99 -0.22 7.34 -9.53
N ARG A 100 0.07 8.23 -10.48
CA ARG A 100 -0.50 9.59 -10.49
C ARG A 100 -2.02 9.58 -10.59
N GLN A 101 -2.59 8.67 -11.39
CA GLN A 101 -4.04 8.57 -11.54
C GLN A 101 -4.70 8.12 -10.23
N LEU A 102 -4.14 7.13 -9.53
CA LEU A 102 -4.63 6.71 -8.21
C LEU A 102 -4.63 7.86 -7.19
N GLU A 103 -3.66 8.76 -7.28
CA GLU A 103 -3.46 9.88 -6.36
C GLU A 103 -4.18 11.17 -6.80
N SER A 104 -4.82 11.18 -7.98
CA SER A 104 -5.36 12.40 -8.58
C SER A 104 -6.70 12.86 -8.02
N ASP A 105 -7.49 11.96 -7.45
CA ASP A 105 -8.78 12.30 -6.85
C ASP A 105 -8.58 12.87 -5.44
N LYS A 106 -8.43 14.20 -5.37
CA LYS A 106 -8.22 14.92 -4.12
C LYS A 106 -9.32 14.66 -3.09
N LYS A 107 -10.59 14.55 -3.52
CA LYS A 107 -11.70 14.32 -2.58
C LYS A 107 -11.54 12.95 -1.92
N THR A 108 -11.30 11.91 -2.72
CA THR A 108 -11.08 10.55 -2.22
C THR A 108 -9.85 10.48 -1.31
N VAL A 109 -8.76 11.15 -1.69
CA VAL A 109 -7.54 11.23 -0.86
C VAL A 109 -7.82 11.89 0.49
N ASP A 110 -8.51 13.04 0.51
CA ASP A 110 -8.84 13.75 1.74
C ASP A 110 -9.77 12.93 2.65
N GLU A 111 -10.74 12.22 2.08
CA GLU A 111 -11.62 11.30 2.81
C GLU A 111 -10.85 10.12 3.42
N ILE A 112 -9.89 9.54 2.69
CA ILE A 112 -9.02 8.48 3.19
C ILE A 112 -8.11 8.98 4.33
N ILE A 113 -7.50 10.16 4.18
CA ILE A 113 -6.67 10.76 5.23
C ILE A 113 -7.50 10.94 6.50
N LYS A 114 -8.72 11.47 6.38
CA LYS A 114 -9.64 11.62 7.51
C LYS A 114 -9.96 10.27 8.15
N TRP A 115 -10.35 9.28 7.34
CA TRP A 115 -10.68 7.93 7.79
C TRP A 115 -9.52 7.25 8.53
N LEU A 116 -8.28 7.42 8.05
CA LEU A 116 -7.07 6.92 8.71
C LEU A 116 -6.84 7.58 10.06
N ARG A 117 -7.04 8.90 10.18
CA ARG A 117 -6.94 9.62 11.46
C ARG A 117 -7.99 9.13 12.47
N GLU A 118 -9.19 8.79 12.00
CA GLU A 118 -10.28 8.27 12.84
C GLU A 118 -10.01 6.86 13.39
N GLN A 119 -9.14 6.05 12.76
CA GLN A 119 -8.76 4.73 13.30
C GLN A 119 -7.98 4.83 14.62
N GLY A 120 -7.25 5.94 14.82
CA GLY A 120 -6.53 6.25 16.06
C GLY A 120 -5.29 5.38 16.35
N ASP A 121 -4.99 4.35 15.57
CA ASP A 121 -3.77 3.56 15.75
C ASP A 121 -2.53 4.24 15.17
N PRO A 122 -1.32 4.01 15.75
CA PRO A 122 -0.11 4.73 15.36
C PRO A 122 0.24 4.62 13.87
N ARG A 123 -0.03 3.47 13.24
CA ARG A 123 0.32 3.25 11.83
C ARG A 123 -0.69 3.92 10.90
N SER A 124 -1.97 3.96 11.27
CA SER A 124 -2.95 4.74 10.50
C SER A 124 -2.62 6.22 10.51
N ILE A 125 -2.25 6.76 11.68
CA ILE A 125 -1.82 8.16 11.82
C ILE A 125 -0.56 8.41 10.97
N GLN A 126 0.44 7.53 11.06
CA GLN A 126 1.66 7.60 10.22
C GLN A 126 1.34 7.63 8.73
N LEU A 127 0.39 6.80 8.26
CA LEU A 127 -0.04 6.80 6.87
C LEU A 127 -0.76 8.10 6.50
N ALA A 128 -1.66 8.59 7.36
CA ALA A 128 -2.39 9.82 7.12
C ALA A 128 -1.45 11.03 6.99
N ASP A 129 -0.47 11.14 7.88
CA ASP A 129 0.52 12.23 7.85
C ASP A 129 1.41 12.12 6.60
N TYR A 130 1.90 10.91 6.28
CA TYR A 130 2.69 10.70 5.06
C TYR A 130 1.92 11.05 3.78
N MET A 131 0.66 10.64 3.68
CA MET A 131 -0.20 10.98 2.54
C MET A 131 -0.42 12.50 2.42
N ALA A 132 -0.68 13.18 3.54
CA ALA A 132 -0.89 14.62 3.55
C ALA A 132 0.34 15.37 3.02
N ASP A 133 1.54 14.96 3.44
CA ASP A 133 2.79 15.60 3.05
C ASP A 133 3.21 15.32 1.59
N HIS A 134 2.83 14.17 1.02
CA HIS A 134 3.38 13.68 -0.25
C HIS A 134 2.42 13.77 -1.44
N ILE A 135 1.10 13.69 -1.21
CA ILE A 135 0.09 13.76 -2.27
C ILE A 135 -0.53 15.15 -2.36
N ASN A 136 -0.60 15.86 -1.23
CA ASN A 136 -1.32 17.12 -1.11
C ASN A 136 -0.41 18.27 -0.61
N PRO A 137 0.73 18.56 -1.28
CA PRO A 137 1.61 19.66 -0.89
C PRO A 137 0.96 21.04 -1.07
#